data_AF-A0A7K3RQG4-F1
#
_entry.id   AF-A0A7K3RQG4-F1
#
_cell.length_a   1.000
_cell.length_b   1.000
_cell.length_c   1.000
_cell.angle_alpha   90.00
_cell.angle_beta   90.00
_cell.angle_gamma   90.00
#
_symmetry.space_group_name_H-M   'P 1'
#
loop_
_entity.id
_entity.type
_entity.pdbx_description
1 polymer ?
#
loop_
_entity_poly.entity_id
_entity_poly.type
_entity_poly.pdbx_seq_one_letter_code
_entity_poly.pdbx_strand_id
1 'polypeptide(L)'
;MDLDQPLPREVKVIHSASLFRLEERACSLSLNQRLDPPWVQANAAPDGTHYLWPALWNSLSHRPDVPRRLRCEPLITLRAGDRVVSWLDVLPKDFTPLPRVTSREEGMKVSQLLDRSPSVREWLLRENQGSGRL
;
A
#
# COMPACT_ATOMS: atom_id res chain seq x y z
N MET A 1 26.76 -4.54 1.17
CA MET A 1 25.29 -4.58 1.08
C MET A 1 24.81 -4.67 2.50
N ASP A 2 24.20 -3.60 3.01
CA ASP A 2 23.94 -3.43 4.43
C ASP A 2 22.74 -4.30 4.86
N LEU A 3 23.04 -5.51 5.33
CA LEU A 3 22.04 -6.46 5.80
C LEU A 3 21.38 -5.97 7.10
N ASP A 4 22.00 -5.01 7.80
CA ASP A 4 21.62 -4.52 9.12
C ASP A 4 20.69 -3.30 9.09
N GLN A 5 20.25 -2.85 7.92
CA GLN A 5 19.34 -1.70 7.86
C GLN A 5 18.01 -2.04 8.58
N PRO A 6 17.67 -1.35 9.69
CA PRO A 6 16.46 -1.63 10.43
C PRO A 6 15.24 -1.33 9.56
N LEU A 7 14.16 -2.09 9.76
CA LEU A 7 12.88 -1.78 9.12
C LEU A 7 12.46 -0.36 9.54
N PRO A 8 12.13 0.54 8.60
CA PRO A 8 11.54 1.83 8.93
C PRO A 8 10.29 1.61 9.78
N ARG A 9 10.17 2.31 10.91
CA ARG A 9 9.00 2.21 11.81
C ARG A 9 8.03 3.38 11.63
N GLU A 10 8.07 4.03 10.48
CA GLU A 10 7.25 5.20 10.17
C GLU A 10 6.13 4.84 9.20
N VAL A 11 4.92 5.29 9.51
CA VAL A 11 3.78 5.24 8.60
C VAL A 11 3.89 6.40 7.65
N LYS A 12 3.74 6.14 6.35
CA LYS A 12 3.67 7.22 5.36
C LYS A 12 2.22 7.59 5.10
N VAL A 13 2.00 8.88 4.87
CA VAL A 13 0.74 9.43 4.38
C VAL A 13 0.93 9.80 2.92
N ILE A 14 0.06 9.30 2.04
CA ILE A 14 0.18 9.48 0.60
C ILE A 14 -1.17 9.85 -0.03
N HIS A 15 -1.11 10.70 -1.05
CA HIS A 15 -2.24 10.98 -1.93
C HIS A 15 -2.33 9.95 -3.06
N SER A 16 -3.47 9.89 -3.73
CA SER A 16 -3.77 8.91 -4.78
C SER A 16 -2.78 8.95 -5.94
N ALA A 17 -2.29 10.14 -6.31
CA ALA A 17 -1.25 10.28 -7.33
C ALA A 17 0.06 9.60 -6.92
N SER A 18 0.44 9.65 -5.63
CA SER A 18 1.62 8.94 -5.15
C SER A 18 1.38 7.44 -5.03
N LEU A 19 0.20 7.01 -4.56
CA LEU A 19 -0.17 5.59 -4.54
C LEU A 19 -0.11 4.97 -5.94
N PHE A 20 -0.72 5.63 -6.94
CA PHE A 20 -0.71 5.19 -8.33
C PHE A 20 0.72 5.08 -8.89
N ARG A 21 1.57 6.09 -8.68
CA ARG A 21 2.98 6.05 -9.12
C ARG A 21 3.76 4.91 -8.49
N LEU A 22 3.51 4.57 -7.23
CA LEU A 22 4.18 3.45 -6.56
C LEU A 22 3.77 2.10 -7.19
N GLU A 23 2.49 1.93 -7.52
CA GLU A 23 1.96 0.73 -8.18
C GLU A 23 2.43 0.60 -9.63
N GLU A 24 2.47 1.71 -10.38
CA GLU A 24 3.07 1.72 -11.73
C GLU A 24 4.56 1.36 -11.68
N ARG A 25 5.28 1.89 -10.68
CA ARG A 25 6.70 1.61 -10.53
C ARG A 25 6.95 0.15 -10.17
N ALA A 26 6.18 -0.40 -9.24
CA ALA A 26 6.24 -1.82 -8.92
C ALA A 26 5.93 -2.69 -10.15
N CYS A 27 4.92 -2.32 -10.93
CA CYS A 27 4.55 -3.03 -12.15
C CYS A 27 5.69 -3.01 -13.19
N SER A 28 6.27 -1.84 -13.46
CA SER A 28 7.36 -1.64 -14.42
C SER A 28 8.63 -2.43 -14.06
N LEU A 29 8.85 -2.66 -12.77
CA LEU A 29 9.99 -3.39 -12.23
C LEU A 29 9.66 -4.86 -11.90
N SER A 30 8.44 -5.31 -12.24
CA SER A 30 7.93 -6.64 -11.90
C SER A 30 8.10 -6.99 -10.42
N LEU A 31 7.89 -6.01 -9.54
CA LEU A 31 7.86 -6.22 -8.09
C LEU A 31 6.53 -6.82 -7.67
N ASN A 32 6.47 -7.39 -6.47
CA ASN A 32 5.23 -7.98 -5.99
C ASN A 32 4.23 -6.88 -5.64
N GLN A 33 3.08 -6.88 -6.30
CA GLN A 33 1.91 -6.08 -5.96
C GLN A 33 0.66 -6.94 -6.03
N ARG A 34 -0.38 -6.56 -5.30
CA ARG A 34 -1.70 -7.22 -5.34
C ARG A 34 -2.74 -6.46 -6.15
N LEU A 35 -2.43 -5.23 -6.56
CA LEU A 35 -3.32 -4.37 -7.33
C LEU A 35 -2.66 -4.05 -8.66
N ASP A 36 -3.44 -3.96 -9.71
CA ASP A 36 -2.99 -3.37 -10.96
C ASP A 36 -3.16 -1.83 -10.89
N PRO A 37 -2.30 -1.04 -11.55
CA PRO A 37 -2.44 0.41 -11.55
C PRO A 37 -3.81 0.92 -12.04
N PRO A 38 -4.42 0.34 -13.11
CA PRO A 38 -5.77 0.71 -13.53
C PRO A 38 -6.83 0.54 -12.42
N TRP A 39 -6.77 -0.55 -11.64
CA TRP A 39 -7.67 -0.76 -10.50
C TRP A 39 -7.53 0.36 -9.47
N VAL A 40 -6.30 0.76 -9.14
CA VAL A 40 -6.06 1.85 -8.18
C VAL A 40 -6.62 3.16 -8.70
N GLN A 41 -6.41 3.47 -9.98
CA GLN A 41 -6.96 4.67 -10.60
C GLN A 41 -8.49 4.69 -10.59
N ALA A 42 -9.12 3.54 -10.84
CA ALA A 42 -10.58 3.40 -10.85
C ALA A 42 -11.19 3.46 -9.45
N ASN A 43 -10.55 2.87 -8.43
CA ASN A 43 -11.20 2.63 -7.14
C ASN A 43 -10.74 3.57 -6.01
N ALA A 44 -9.52 4.09 -6.04
CA ALA A 44 -9.03 5.00 -5.00
C ALA A 44 -9.79 6.34 -5.03
N ALA A 45 -10.14 6.87 -3.86
CA ALA A 45 -10.70 8.21 -3.74
C ALA A 45 -9.68 9.23 -4.28
N PRO A 46 -10.02 10.08 -5.27
CA PRO A 46 -9.04 10.87 -6.05
C PRO A 46 -8.31 11.93 -5.21
N ASP A 47 -9.02 12.51 -4.24
CA ASP A 47 -8.48 13.45 -3.25
C ASP A 47 -8.29 12.77 -1.88
N GLY A 48 -8.24 11.44 -1.88
CA GLY A 48 -8.17 10.63 -0.68
C GLY A 48 -6.80 10.66 -0.02
N THR A 49 -6.81 10.55 1.30
CA THR A 49 -5.61 10.24 2.09
C THR A 49 -5.50 8.73 2.25
N HIS A 50 -4.37 8.18 1.83
CA HIS A 50 -4.01 6.78 2.01
C HIS A 50 -2.81 6.68 2.94
N TYR A 51 -2.58 5.49 3.48
CA TYR A 51 -1.43 5.24 4.35
C TYR A 51 -0.63 4.07 3.82
N LEU A 52 0.68 4.08 4.08
CA LEU A 52 1.58 3.02 3.68
C LEU A 52 2.39 2.58 4.90
N TRP A 53 2.15 1.34 5.33
CA TRP A 53 2.83 0.76 6.48
C TRP A 53 3.96 -0.18 6.01
N PRO A 54 5.24 0.04 6.39
CA PRO A 54 6.32 -0.89 6.11
C PRO A 54 6.22 -2.13 7.04
N ALA A 55 6.01 -3.31 6.48
CA ALA A 55 5.83 -4.54 7.26
C ALA A 55 7.10 -5.37 7.36
N LEU A 56 7.85 -5.53 6.26
CA LEU A 56 9.10 -6.29 6.25
C LEU A 56 10.02 -5.88 5.09
N TRP A 57 11.27 -6.27 5.20
CA TRP A 57 12.20 -6.23 4.08
C TRP A 57 12.03 -7.46 3.20
N ASN A 58 11.89 -7.25 1.90
CA ASN A 58 11.81 -8.30 0.89
C ASN A 58 13.03 -8.29 -0.03
N SER A 59 13.53 -9.46 -0.38
CA SER A 59 14.62 -9.66 -1.34
C SER A 59 14.30 -10.87 -2.20
N LEU A 60 14.51 -10.78 -3.51
CA LEU A 60 14.36 -11.92 -4.41
C LEU A 60 15.71 -12.57 -4.63
N SER A 61 15.95 -13.72 -3.99
CA SER A 61 17.21 -14.46 -4.14
C SER A 61 17.52 -14.84 -5.59
N HIS A 62 16.49 -14.98 -6.43
CA HIS A 62 16.62 -15.32 -7.86
C HIS A 62 16.79 -14.09 -8.78
N ARG A 63 16.74 -12.86 -8.25
CA ARG A 63 16.91 -11.59 -8.98
C ARG A 63 17.81 -10.65 -8.18
N PRO A 64 19.12 -10.95 -8.07
CA PRO A 64 20.06 -10.14 -7.27
C PRO A 64 20.29 -8.74 -7.87
N ASP A 65 19.93 -8.53 -9.13
CA ASP A 65 19.93 -7.25 -9.82
C ASP A 65 18.86 -6.29 -9.29
N VAL A 66 17.80 -6.81 -8.69
CA VAL A 66 16.71 -6.00 -8.14
C VAL A 66 17.04 -5.63 -6.69
N PRO A 67 17.10 -4.33 -6.34
CA PRO A 67 17.37 -3.91 -4.97
C PRO A 67 16.39 -4.50 -3.97
N ARG A 68 16.84 -4.63 -2.73
CA ARG A 68 15.99 -4.95 -1.57
C ARG A 68 14.82 -3.95 -1.52
N ARG A 69 13.61 -4.45 -1.28
CA ARG A 69 12.37 -3.66 -1.24
C ARG A 69 11.76 -3.68 0.15
N LEU A 70 11.00 -2.65 0.47
CA LEU A 70 10.06 -2.67 1.57
C LEU A 70 8.77 -3.33 1.09
N ARG A 71 8.36 -4.39 1.77
CA ARG A 71 7.02 -4.95 1.64
C ARG A 71 6.10 -4.09 2.50
N CYS A 72 5.19 -3.37 1.87
CA CYS A 72 4.29 -2.44 2.52
C CYS A 72 2.82 -2.90 2.44
N GLU A 73 2.06 -2.51 3.45
CA GLU A 73 0.60 -2.60 3.51
C GLU A 73 0.00 -1.22 3.24
N PRO A 74 -0.44 -0.94 2.00
CA PRO A 74 -1.23 0.25 1.74
C PRO A 74 -2.64 0.10 2.32
N LEU A 75 -3.06 1.09 3.11
CA LEU A 75 -4.45 1.31 3.52
C LEU A 75 -5.06 2.35 2.57
N ILE A 76 -5.98 1.89 1.72
CA ILE A 76 -6.51 2.68 0.60
C ILE A 76 -7.94 3.10 0.93
N THR A 77 -8.20 4.40 1.01
CA THR A 77 -9.55 4.95 0.94
C THR A 77 -10.11 4.86 -0.48
N LEU A 78 -11.24 4.18 -0.62
CA LEU A 78 -11.95 4.00 -1.88
C LEU A 78 -12.89 5.18 -2.15
N ARG A 79 -13.28 5.36 -3.41
CA ARG A 79 -14.24 6.40 -3.83
C ARG A 79 -15.57 6.32 -3.07
N ALA A 80 -16.02 5.12 -2.73
CA ALA A 80 -17.24 4.89 -1.95
C ALA A 80 -17.10 5.23 -0.45
N GLY A 81 -15.92 5.64 0.02
CA GLY A 81 -15.63 5.95 1.42
C GLY A 81 -15.12 4.77 2.24
N ASP A 82 -15.25 3.54 1.71
CA ASP A 82 -14.66 2.33 2.26
C ASP A 82 -13.13 2.41 2.37
N ARG A 83 -12.57 1.53 3.19
CA ARG A 83 -11.13 1.34 3.31
C ARG A 83 -10.77 -0.11 3.11
N VAL A 84 -9.69 -0.34 2.38
CA VAL A 84 -9.18 -1.68 2.10
C VAL A 84 -7.67 -1.73 2.28
N VAL A 85 -7.17 -2.90 2.62
CA VAL A 85 -5.73 -3.18 2.70
C VAL A 85 -5.26 -4.06 1.56
N SER A 86 -4.03 -3.82 1.11
CA SER A 86 -3.38 -4.63 0.08
C SER A 86 -1.91 -4.87 0.43
N TRP A 87 -1.12 -5.31 -0.56
CA TRP A 87 0.32 -5.48 -0.43
C TRP A 87 1.05 -4.92 -1.64
N LEU A 88 2.14 -4.21 -1.38
CA LEU A 88 2.97 -3.57 -2.40
C LEU A 88 4.44 -3.60 -2.00
N ASP A 89 5.31 -4.09 -2.89
CA ASP A 89 6.75 -3.95 -2.76
C ASP A 89 7.17 -2.55 -3.26
N VAL A 90 7.84 -1.77 -2.41
CA VAL A 90 8.32 -0.41 -2.68
C VAL A 90 9.83 -0.33 -2.53
N LEU A 91 10.52 0.34 -3.46
CA LEU A 91 11.95 0.58 -3.30
C LEU A 91 12.20 1.64 -2.20
N PRO A 92 13.27 1.51 -1.39
CA PRO A 92 13.58 2.49 -0.34
C PRO A 92 13.64 3.93 -0.83
N LYS A 93 14.23 4.17 -2.01
CA LYS A 93 14.32 5.51 -2.62
C LYS A 93 12.97 6.16 -2.93
N ASP A 94 11.94 5.35 -3.17
CA ASP A 94 10.58 5.83 -3.44
C ASP A 94 9.77 5.96 -2.14
N PHE A 95 10.15 5.23 -1.07
CA PHE A 95 9.53 5.30 0.26
C PHE A 95 10.05 6.48 1.08
N THR A 96 11.37 6.67 1.15
CA THR A 96 12.02 7.69 1.98
C THR A 96 11.44 9.11 1.82
N PRO A 97 11.21 9.64 0.59
CA PRO A 97 10.73 11.02 0.44
C PRO A 97 9.24 11.19 0.78
N LEU A 98 8.49 10.11 1.04
CA LEU A 98 7.08 10.22 1.37
C LEU A 98 6.88 10.92 2.72
N PRO A 99 5.84 11.76 2.86
CA PRO A 99 5.50 12.37 4.14
C PRO A 99 5.19 11.29 5.18
N ARG A 100 5.69 11.49 6.40
CA ARG A 100 5.39 10.60 7.53
C ARG A 100 4.21 11.12 8.35
N VAL A 101 3.45 10.22 8.94
CA VAL A 101 2.52 10.56 10.02
C VAL A 101 3.35 11.08 11.21
N THR A 102 3.02 12.28 11.69
CA THR A 102 3.80 12.94 12.76
C THR A 102 3.08 12.95 14.10
N SER A 103 1.75 12.82 14.11
CA SER A 103 0.96 12.76 15.32
C SER A 103 0.80 11.31 15.82
N ARG A 104 0.96 11.11 17.13
CA ARG A 104 0.68 9.82 17.79
C ARG A 104 -0.79 9.43 17.66
N GLU A 105 -1.70 10.39 17.75
CA GLU A 105 -3.15 10.15 17.62
C GLU A 105 -3.48 9.61 16.24
N GLU A 106 -2.96 10.26 15.20
CA GLU A 106 -3.12 9.82 13.83
C GLU A 106 -2.51 8.43 13.62
N GLY A 107 -1.30 8.19 14.13
CA GLY A 107 -0.66 6.87 14.07
C GLY A 107 -1.50 5.76 14.72
N MET A 108 -2.07 6.01 15.90
CA MET A 108 -2.97 5.05 16.55
C MET A 108 -4.25 4.81 15.74
N LYS A 109 -4.84 5.86 15.16
CA LYS A 109 -6.01 5.75 14.29
C LYS A 109 -5.71 4.90 13.06
N VAL A 110 -4.56 5.12 12.41
CA VAL A 110 -4.15 4.34 11.23
C VAL A 110 -3.93 2.88 11.59
N SER A 111 -3.27 2.58 12.72
CA SER A 111 -3.10 1.21 13.20
C SER A 111 -4.45 0.50 13.37
N GLN A 112 -5.42 1.15 14.04
CA GLN A 112 -6.76 0.57 14.21
C GLN A 112 -7.50 0.37 12.89
N LEU A 113 -7.28 1.26 11.91
CA LEU A 113 -7.87 1.12 10.58
C LEU A 113 -7.24 -0.03 9.79
N LEU A 114 -5.92 -0.21 9.87
CA LEU A 114 -5.23 -1.35 9.26
C LEU A 114 -5.77 -2.67 9.80
N ASP A 115 -5.94 -2.79 11.12
CA ASP A 115 -6.41 -4.02 11.78
C ASP A 115 -7.86 -4.40 11.42
N ARG A 116 -8.70 -3.41 11.08
CA ARG A 116 -10.15 -3.60 10.86
C ARG A 116 -10.56 -3.59 9.40
N SER A 117 -9.72 -3.06 8.51
CA SER A 117 -10.07 -2.92 7.10
C SER A 117 -9.94 -4.27 6.39
N PRO A 118 -10.92 -4.67 5.57
CA PRO A 118 -10.81 -5.89 4.79
C PRO A 118 -9.68 -5.79 3.77
N SER A 119 -9.11 -6.93 3.40
CA SER A 119 -8.26 -7.00 2.21
C SER A 119 -9.05 -6.68 0.95
N VAL A 120 -8.38 -6.19 -0.10
CA VAL A 120 -9.03 -5.95 -1.40
C VAL A 120 -9.77 -7.19 -1.91
N ARG A 121 -9.21 -8.39 -1.69
CA ARG A 121 -9.86 -9.66 -2.05
C ARG A 121 -11.19 -9.85 -1.31
N GLU A 122 -11.20 -9.63 0.01
CA GLU A 122 -12.43 -9.76 0.82
C GLU A 122 -13.46 -8.70 0.44
N TRP A 123 -13.03 -7.49 0.13
CA TRP A 123 -13.92 -6.43 -0.34
C TRP A 123 -14.57 -6.80 -1.68
N LEU A 124 -13.80 -7.25 -2.67
CA LEU A 124 -14.33 -7.71 -3.97
C LEU A 124 -15.35 -8.86 -3.82
N LEU A 125 -15.11 -9.78 -2.89
CA LEU A 125 -16.05 -10.87 -2.60
C LEU A 125 -17.37 -10.36 -2.02
N ARG A 126 -17.36 -9.27 -1.25
CA ARG A 126 -18.58 -8.65 -0.69
C ARG A 126 -19.35 -7.87 -1.75
N GLU A 127 -18.67 -7.08 -2.58
CA GLU A 127 -19.28 -6.34 -3.69
C GLU A 127 -20.01 -7.28 -4.66
N ASN A 128 -19.36 -8.40 -5.03
CA ASN A 128 -19.97 -9.39 -5.92
C ASN A 128 -21.19 -10.10 -5.29
N GLN A 129 -21.25 -10.23 -3.97
CA GLN A 129 -22.42 -10.79 -3.27
C GLN A 129 -23.56 -9.76 -3.13
N GLY A 130 -23.23 -8.47 -3.01
CA GLY A 130 -24.21 -7.38 -2.99
C GLY A 130 -24.90 -7.15 -4.34
N SER A 131 -24.19 -7.43 -5.44
CA SER A 131 -24.69 -7.25 -6.80
C SER A 131 -25.64 -8.38 -7.29
N GLY A 132 -25.89 -9.41 -6.47
CA GLY A 132 -26.82 -10.51 -6.76
C GLY A 132 -28.27 -10.26 -6.31
N ARG A 133 -28.62 -9.03 -5.91
CA ARG A 133 -29.99 -8.60 -5.62
C ARG A 133 -30.45 -7.54 -6.63
N LEU A 134 -30.77 -7.98 -7.84
CA LEU A 134 -31.64 -7.27 -8.78
C LEU A 134 -32.61 -8.27 -9.39
#